data_AF-A0A4Y3KS14-F1
#
_entry.id   AF-A0A4Y3KS14-F1
#
_cell.length_a   1.000
_cell.length_b   1.000
_cell.length_c   1.000
_cell.angle_alpha   90.00
_cell.angle_beta   90.00
_cell.angle_gamma   90.00
#
_symmetry.space_group_name_H-M   'P 1'
#
loop_
_entity.id
_entity.type
_entity.pdbx_description
1 polymer ?
#
loop_
_entity_poly.entity_id
_entity_poly.type
_entity_poly.pdbx_seq_one_letter_code
_entity_poly.pdbx_strand_id
1 'polypeptide(L)'
;MSDQRFIDVAPAAYAALGPVLASLGGETARVLDAQARRALVIRDVPGRMIDLEVPVGSQPCDCSDGPLPVRAAVVRQGGQLVGELLVWVRDGWLVGLEQAWFTDEPPERWPLGEELVFQ
;
A
#
# COMPACT_ATOMS: atom_id res chain seq x y z
N MET A 1 -28.66 6.48 -5.04
CA MET A 1 -27.51 7.31 -4.63
C MET A 1 -26.91 6.62 -3.41
N SER A 2 -25.80 5.91 -3.60
CA SER A 2 -25.17 5.15 -2.51
C SER A 2 -24.32 6.12 -1.69
N ASP A 3 -24.54 6.12 -0.37
CA ASP A 3 -23.88 6.99 0.59
C ASP A 3 -22.45 6.48 0.83
N GLN A 4 -21.51 6.93 -0.01
CA GLN A 4 -20.11 6.53 0.05
C GLN A 4 -19.43 7.29 1.20
N ARG A 5 -19.47 6.69 2.39
CA ARG A 5 -18.71 7.18 3.55
C ARG A 5 -17.22 7.00 3.24
N PHE A 6 -16.54 8.12 3.04
CA PHE A 6 -15.09 8.18 2.93
C PHE A 6 -14.48 7.79 4.28
N ILE A 7 -13.71 6.70 4.29
CA ILE A 7 -12.97 6.25 5.47
C ILE A 7 -11.50 6.58 5.20
N ASP A 8 -10.81 7.17 6.17
CA ASP A 8 -9.36 7.35 6.12
C ASP A 8 -8.69 5.99 5.91
N VAL A 9 -7.51 5.96 5.29
CA VAL A 9 -6.72 4.72 5.20
C VAL A 9 -6.58 4.10 6.58
N ALA A 10 -6.94 2.82 6.71
CA ALA A 10 -6.81 2.09 7.96
C ALA A 10 -5.39 2.32 8.53
N PRO A 11 -5.22 2.78 9.78
CA PRO A 11 -3.93 3.25 10.29
C PRO A 11 -2.79 2.23 10.11
N ALA A 12 -3.10 0.94 10.18
CA ALA A 12 -2.14 -0.15 9.98
C ALA A 12 -1.64 -0.27 8.54
N ALA A 13 -2.51 -0.07 7.54
CA ALA A 13 -2.12 -0.12 6.13
C ALA A 13 -1.22 1.05 5.74
N TYR A 14 -1.56 2.25 6.24
CA TYR A 14 -0.72 3.43 6.05
C TYR A 14 0.65 3.28 6.76
N ALA A 15 0.67 2.70 7.96
CA ALA A 15 1.92 2.39 8.66
C ALA A 15 2.83 1.43 7.88
N ALA A 16 2.25 0.47 7.15
CA ALA A 16 2.99 -0.46 6.30
C ALA A 16 3.51 0.19 4.99
N LEU A 17 2.79 1.19 4.46
CA LEU A 17 3.20 1.93 3.26
C LEU A 17 4.49 2.74 3.47
N GLY A 18 4.66 3.35 4.66
CA GLY A 18 5.80 4.22 4.96
C GLY A 18 7.17 3.59 4.66
N PRO A 19 7.49 2.39 5.19
CA PRO A 19 8.73 1.67 4.87
C PRO A 19 8.92 1.38 3.37
N VAL A 20 7.85 1.06 2.64
CA VAL A 20 7.92 0.82 1.18
C VAL A 20 8.34 2.09 0.44
N LEU A 21 7.71 3.23 0.77
CA LEU A 21 8.07 4.52 0.17
C LEU A 21 9.48 4.96 0.58
N ALA A 22 9.90 4.68 1.81
CA ALA A 22 11.26 4.96 2.27
C ALA A 22 12.30 4.15 1.47
N SER A 23 12.01 2.87 1.17
CA SER A 23 12.89 2.02 0.34
C SER A 23 12.95 2.50 -1.12
N LEU A 24 11.86 3.05 -1.66
CA LEU A 24 11.84 3.63 -3.01
C LEU A 24 12.67 4.92 -3.08
N GLY A 25 12.50 5.80 -2.10
CA GLY A 25 13.17 7.10 -2.04
C GLY A 25 12.83 8.05 -3.20
N GLY A 26 13.58 9.15 -3.28
CA GLY A 26 13.48 10.09 -4.41
C GLY A 26 12.21 10.95 -4.43
N GLU A 27 11.90 11.50 -5.60
CA GLU A 27 10.72 12.35 -5.83
C GLU A 27 9.44 11.53 -5.84
N THR A 28 9.45 10.38 -6.51
CA THR A 28 8.30 9.47 -6.62
C THR A 28 7.77 9.06 -5.25
N ALA A 29 8.63 8.67 -4.31
CA ALA A 29 8.21 8.35 -2.94
C ALA A 29 7.56 9.54 -2.23
N ARG A 30 8.09 10.76 -2.41
CA ARG A 30 7.53 11.98 -1.80
C ARG A 30 6.16 12.33 -2.36
N VAL A 31 5.98 12.22 -3.68
CA VAL A 31 4.69 12.44 -4.34
C VAL A 31 3.67 11.41 -3.87
N LEU A 32 4.03 10.13 -3.83
CA LEU A 32 3.13 9.06 -3.39
C LEU A 32 2.78 9.16 -1.89
N ASP A 33 3.70 9.58 -1.02
CA ASP A 33 3.37 9.86 0.38
C ASP A 33 2.37 11.01 0.49
N ALA A 34 2.56 12.08 -0.29
CA ALA A 34 1.63 13.21 -0.32
C ALA A 34 0.24 12.81 -0.84
N GLN A 35 0.16 11.93 -1.84
CA GLN A 35 -1.10 11.35 -2.30
C GLN A 35 -1.75 10.50 -1.19
N ALA A 36 -1.00 9.60 -0.57
CA ALA A 36 -1.50 8.68 0.45
C ALA A 36 -2.10 9.40 1.67
N ARG A 37 -1.54 10.54 2.07
CA ARG A 37 -2.08 11.41 3.15
C ARG A 37 -3.46 12.00 2.85
N ARG A 38 -3.85 12.04 1.58
CA ARG A 38 -5.10 12.63 1.11
C ARG A 38 -6.04 11.59 0.51
N ALA A 39 -5.55 10.38 0.26
CA ALA A 39 -6.30 9.32 -0.39
C ALA A 39 -7.47 8.86 0.49
N LEU A 40 -8.57 8.53 -0.18
CA LEU A 40 -9.78 8.03 0.45
C LEU A 40 -9.87 6.53 0.20
N VAL A 41 -10.23 5.75 1.22
CA VAL A 41 -10.50 4.33 1.05
C VAL A 41 -11.87 4.17 0.42
N ILE A 42 -11.90 3.60 -0.79
CA ILE A 42 -13.15 3.28 -1.49
C ILE A 42 -13.56 1.82 -1.29
N ARG A 43 -12.60 0.95 -0.98
CA ARG A 43 -12.81 -0.45 -0.59
C ARG A 43 -11.74 -0.90 0.40
N ASP A 44 -12.15 -1.64 1.42
CA ASP A 44 -11.26 -2.31 2.36
C ASP A 44 -11.61 -3.80 2.45
N VAL A 45 -10.63 -4.65 2.13
CA VAL A 45 -10.62 -6.08 2.45
C VAL A 45 -9.50 -6.28 3.48
N PRO A 46 -9.85 -6.46 4.77
CA PRO A 46 -8.89 -6.43 5.86
C PRO A 46 -7.68 -7.32 5.62
N GLY A 47 -6.49 -6.70 5.72
CA GLY A 47 -5.20 -7.37 5.58
C GLY A 47 -4.86 -7.87 4.18
N ARG A 48 -5.67 -7.59 3.15
CA ARG A 48 -5.51 -8.17 1.81
C ARG A 48 -5.47 -7.11 0.71
N MET A 49 -6.46 -6.23 0.69
CA MET A 49 -6.60 -5.23 -0.37
C MET A 49 -7.24 -3.96 0.17
N ILE A 50 -6.67 -2.81 -0.17
CA ILE A 50 -7.33 -1.52 -0.05
C ILE A 50 -7.31 -0.86 -1.42
N ASP A 51 -8.49 -0.46 -1.90
CA ASP A 51 -8.61 0.40 -3.08
C ASP A 51 -8.68 1.86 -2.61
N LEU A 52 -7.94 2.72 -3.30
CA LEU A 52 -7.77 4.13 -2.96
C LEU A 52 -8.23 5.02 -4.10
N GLU A 53 -8.77 6.17 -3.73
CA GLU A 53 -9.00 7.29 -4.64
C GLU A 53 -8.26 8.53 -4.13
N VAL A 54 -7.38 9.07 -4.97
CA VAL A 54 -6.63 10.28 -4.65
C VAL A 54 -7.46 11.49 -5.08
N PRO A 55 -7.77 12.44 -4.17
CA PRO A 55 -8.60 13.58 -4.49
C PRO A 55 -7.90 14.54 -5.45
N VAL A 56 -8.72 15.26 -6.22
CA VAL A 56 -8.30 16.32 -7.15
C VAL A 56 -7.42 17.36 -6.45
N GLY A 57 -6.41 17.86 -7.16
CA GLY A 57 -5.43 18.83 -6.63
C GLY A 57 -4.22 18.18 -5.97
N SER A 58 -4.06 16.87 -6.08
CA SER A 58 -2.80 16.16 -5.82
C SER A 58 -1.96 16.09 -7.11
N GLN A 59 -0.66 15.90 -6.98
CA GLN A 59 0.24 15.75 -8.13
C GLN A 59 0.38 14.27 -8.52
N PRO A 60 0.26 13.90 -9.80
CA PRO A 60 0.56 12.53 -10.24
C PRO A 60 2.07 12.25 -10.15
N CYS A 61 2.46 11.02 -9.82
CA CYS A 61 3.86 10.60 -9.91
C CYS A 61 4.28 10.49 -11.38
N ASP A 62 5.56 10.67 -11.65
CA ASP A 62 6.20 10.20 -12.88
C ASP A 62 6.70 8.76 -12.64
N CYS A 63 5.78 7.80 -12.67
CA CYS A 63 6.08 6.40 -12.43
C CYS A 63 5.20 5.47 -13.27
N SER A 64 5.69 4.26 -13.58
CA SER A 64 4.98 3.31 -14.41
C SER A 64 3.76 2.71 -13.71
N ASP A 65 2.76 2.35 -14.49
CA ASP A 65 1.58 1.64 -14.01
C ASP A 65 1.94 0.24 -13.48
N GLY A 66 1.16 -0.21 -12.49
CA GLY A 66 1.32 -1.51 -11.83
C GLY A 66 1.88 -1.39 -10.41
N PRO A 67 2.42 -2.49 -9.87
CA PRO A 67 3.03 -2.45 -8.55
C PRO A 67 4.34 -1.66 -8.62
N LEU A 68 4.60 -0.82 -7.61
CA LEU A 68 5.89 -0.16 -7.47
C LEU A 68 7.02 -1.19 -7.49
N PRO A 69 8.19 -0.87 -8.08
CA PRO A 69 9.32 -1.79 -8.19
C PRO A 69 10.09 -1.91 -6.86
N VAL A 70 9.38 -2.12 -5.75
CA VAL A 70 9.92 -2.34 -4.41
C VAL A 70 9.57 -3.76 -3.98
N ARG A 71 10.59 -4.55 -3.62
CA ARG A 71 10.40 -5.91 -3.09
C ARG A 71 10.23 -5.85 -1.58
N ALA A 72 8.99 -5.65 -1.13
CA ALA A 72 8.64 -5.64 0.29
C ALA A 72 8.13 -7.02 0.72
N ALA A 73 9.05 -7.91 1.07
CA ALA A 73 8.73 -9.25 1.54
C ALA A 73 8.11 -9.20 2.94
N VAL A 74 7.01 -9.92 3.14
CA VAL A 74 6.34 -10.03 4.44
C VAL A 74 6.84 -11.28 5.16
N VAL A 75 7.48 -11.07 6.30
CA VAL A 75 7.96 -12.15 7.18
C VAL A 75 7.16 -12.22 8.47
N ARG A 76 7.09 -13.42 9.06
CA ARG A 76 6.43 -13.68 10.35
C ARG A 76 7.40 -14.34 11.32
N GLN A 77 6.89 -14.78 12.48
CA GLN A 77 7.69 -15.41 13.53
C GLN A 77 8.65 -16.46 12.96
N GLY A 78 9.90 -16.42 13.42
CA GLY A 78 10.97 -17.31 12.92
C GLY A 78 11.52 -16.92 11.55
N GLY A 79 11.16 -15.75 10.99
CA GLY A 79 11.64 -15.29 9.69
C GLY A 79 10.95 -15.97 8.51
N GLN A 80 9.81 -16.62 8.73
CA GLN A 80 9.06 -17.28 7.68
C GLN A 80 8.55 -16.25 6.67
N LEU A 81 8.90 -16.42 5.40
CA LEU A 81 8.32 -15.66 4.28
C LEU A 81 6.88 -16.11 4.06
N VAL A 82 5.93 -15.18 4.19
CA VAL A 82 4.49 -15.47 4.07
C VAL A 82 3.81 -14.70 2.94
N GLY A 83 4.49 -13.77 2.29
CA GLY A 83 3.91 -12.97 1.22
C GLY A 83 4.72 -11.75 0.83
N GLU A 84 4.08 -10.82 0.14
CA GLU A 84 4.63 -9.53 -0.28
C GLU A 84 3.60 -8.41 -0.07
N LEU A 85 4.08 -7.21 0.26
CA LEU A 85 3.28 -5.99 0.25
C LEU A 85 3.52 -5.24 -1.06
N LEU A 86 2.46 -5.05 -1.82
CA LEU A 86 2.45 -4.35 -3.10
C LEU A 86 1.75 -3.01 -2.96
N VAL A 87 2.29 -2.00 -3.64
CA VAL A 87 1.70 -0.66 -3.73
C VAL A 87 1.39 -0.41 -5.19
N TRP A 88 0.12 -0.17 -5.51
CA TRP A 88 -0.37 -0.11 -6.87
C TRP A 88 -0.52 1.32 -7.36
N VAL A 89 -0.01 1.59 -8.57
CA VAL A 89 -0.15 2.86 -9.28
C VAL A 89 -0.86 2.66 -10.61
N ARG A 90 -1.70 3.61 -11.00
CA ARG A 90 -2.27 3.71 -12.34
C ARG A 90 -2.38 5.18 -12.76
N ASP A 91 -1.91 5.52 -13.96
CA ASP A 91 -1.88 6.86 -14.52
C ASP A 91 -1.23 7.90 -13.59
N GLY A 92 -0.21 7.47 -12.84
CA GLY A 92 0.49 8.30 -11.86
C GLY A 92 -0.21 8.45 -10.51
N TRP A 93 -1.33 7.76 -10.27
CA TRP A 93 -2.09 7.81 -9.02
C TRP A 93 -1.91 6.55 -8.19
N LEU A 94 -1.72 6.70 -6.89
CA LEU A 94 -1.84 5.64 -5.92
C LEU A 94 -3.28 5.11 -5.93
N VAL A 95 -3.47 3.87 -6.37
CA VAL A 95 -4.81 3.26 -6.50
C VAL A 95 -5.07 2.14 -5.50
N GLY A 96 -4.05 1.65 -4.81
CA GLY A 96 -4.28 0.65 -3.78
C GLY A 96 -3.05 0.06 -3.13
N LEU A 97 -3.32 -0.74 -2.10
CA LEU A 97 -2.36 -1.58 -1.40
C LEU A 97 -2.86 -3.02 -1.47
N GLU A 98 -1.95 -3.96 -1.71
CA GLU A 98 -2.26 -5.39 -1.72
C GLU A 98 -1.23 -6.14 -0.88
N GLN A 99 -1.71 -7.02 -0.01
CA GLN A 99 -0.85 -8.01 0.63
C GLN A 99 -1.06 -9.36 -0.04
N ALA A 100 -0.21 -9.66 -1.01
CA ALA A 100 -0.13 -10.98 -1.62
C ALA A 100 0.40 -11.97 -0.59
N TRP A 101 -0.10 -13.21 -0.59
CA TRP A 101 0.29 -14.23 0.38
C TRP A 101 0.70 -15.54 -0.29
N PHE A 102 1.61 -16.26 0.36
CA PHE A 102 2.13 -17.55 -0.10
C PHE A 102 1.65 -18.72 0.77
N THR A 103 0.87 -18.42 1.81
CA THR A 103 0.24 -19.39 2.71
C THR A 103 -1.06 -19.94 2.13
N ASP A 104 -1.59 -21.01 2.71
CA ASP A 104 -2.90 -21.54 2.31
C ASP A 104 -4.04 -20.60 2.74
N GLU A 105 -3.93 -20.05 3.95
CA GLU A 105 -4.89 -19.10 4.50
C GLU A 105 -4.51 -17.66 4.16
N PRO A 106 -5.48 -16.79 3.84
CA PRO A 106 -5.21 -15.39 3.57
C PRO A 106 -4.90 -14.64 4.87
N PRO A 107 -4.15 -13.53 4.80
CA PRO A 107 -3.84 -12.72 5.96
C PRO A 107 -5.10 -12.13 6.61
N GLU A 108 -5.06 -12.02 7.93
CA GLU A 108 -6.11 -11.39 8.76
C GLU A 108 -5.79 -9.92 9.09
N ARG A 109 -4.52 -9.52 8.90
CA ARG A 109 -4.04 -8.15 9.18
C ARG A 109 -2.91 -7.75 8.24
N TRP A 110 -2.78 -6.43 8.07
CA TRP A 110 -1.63 -5.79 7.44
C TRP A 110 -0.34 -6.08 8.21
N PRO A 111 0.83 -6.09 7.54
CA PRO A 111 2.10 -6.30 8.21
C PRO A 111 2.48 -5.07 9.03
N LEU A 112 3.22 -5.28 10.11
CA LEU A 112 3.93 -4.22 10.81
C LEU A 112 5.18 -3.85 9.99
N GLY A 113 5.71 -2.64 10.19
CA GLY A 113 6.93 -2.21 9.47
C GLY A 113 8.14 -3.13 9.73
N GLU A 114 8.26 -3.69 10.94
CA GLU A 114 9.32 -4.66 11.30
C GLU A 114 9.15 -6.04 10.66
N GLU A 115 7.97 -6.32 10.10
CA GLU A 115 7.68 -7.56 9.37
C GLU A 115 7.93 -7.40 7.86
N LEU A 116 8.41 -6.23 7.42
CA LEU A 116 8.80 -5.96 6.04
C LEU A 116 10.30 -6.05 5.89
N VAL A 117 10.75 -6.88 4.96
CA VAL A 117 12.15 -7.02 4.57
C VAL A 117 12.30 -6.58 3.11
N PHE A 118 13.27 -5.71 2.86
CA PHE A 118 13.56 -5.13 1.55
C PHE A 118 14.82 -5.76 0.96
N GLN A 119 14.83 -5.96 -0.36
CA GLN A 119 15.95 -6.54 -1.13
C GLN A 119 16.55 -5.54 -2.12
#